data_AF-A0A1B0DIZ8-F1
#
_entry.id   AF-A0A1B0DIZ8-F1
#
_cell.length_a   1.000
_cell.length_b   1.000
_cell.length_c   1.000
_cell.angle_alpha   90.00
_cell.angle_beta   90.00
_cell.angle_gamma   90.00
#
_symmetry.space_group_name_H-M   'P 1'
#
loop_
_entity.id
_entity.type
_entity.pdbx_description
1 polymer ?
#
loop_
_entity_poly.entity_id
_entity_poly.type
_entity_poly.pdbx_seq_one_letter_code
_entity_poly.pdbx_strand_id
1 'polypeptide(L)'
;MGASNSATRSYSVEPDDPKTDAAMDVVGVTEEVMKRLMGYEQNIPRPPPPQVAPPISQPIIPPAASPPPVPSPSHDRALEEQLRKLQDTIVRSEADFLRTFDSVRHQMDSEEAAPRRSDKCSHLMDSVVTCYRDNKDNPLKCRSHVVAFRECVLDSFTSAQKAK
;
A
#
# COMPACT_ATOMS: atom_id res chain seq x y z
N MET A 1 44.24 -6.99 36.57
CA MET A 1 43.50 -8.26 36.44
C MET A 1 42.03 -7.97 36.65
N GLY A 2 41.16 -8.34 35.72
CA GLY A 2 39.72 -8.09 35.82
C GLY A 2 39.00 -8.52 34.55
N ALA A 3 38.76 -9.82 34.41
CA ALA A 3 37.96 -10.38 33.33
C ALA A 3 36.50 -10.46 33.79
N SER A 4 35.62 -9.67 33.19
CA SER A 4 34.17 -9.75 33.39
C SER A 4 33.60 -10.86 32.51
N ASN A 5 33.34 -12.03 33.12
CA ASN A 5 32.65 -13.15 32.50
C ASN A 5 31.15 -12.83 32.38
N SER A 6 30.72 -12.24 31.25
CA SER A 6 29.29 -12.10 30.94
C SER A 6 28.81 -13.35 30.19
N ALA A 7 28.17 -14.26 30.92
CA ALA A 7 27.48 -15.41 30.34
C ALA A 7 26.12 -14.96 29.79
N THR A 8 25.90 -15.09 28.49
CA THR A 8 24.60 -14.88 27.84
C THR A 8 23.68 -16.07 28.16
N ARG A 9 22.61 -15.82 28.93
CA ARG A 9 21.50 -16.77 29.10
C ARG A 9 20.59 -16.69 27.88
N SER A 10 20.48 -17.79 27.13
CA SER A 10 19.45 -17.95 26.10
C SER A 10 18.15 -18.41 26.75
N TYR A 11 17.06 -17.69 26.48
CA TYR A 11 15.70 -18.15 26.75
C TYR A 11 15.09 -18.62 25.42
N SER A 12 14.57 -19.84 25.39
CA SER A 12 13.70 -20.32 24.32
C SER A 12 12.27 -20.07 24.78
N VAL A 13 11.55 -19.19 24.07
CA VAL A 13 10.12 -18.96 24.29
C VAL A 13 9.38 -19.90 23.35
N GLU A 14 8.75 -20.93 23.90
CA GLU A 14 7.76 -21.71 23.15
C GLU A 14 6.45 -20.91 23.12
N PRO A 15 5.85 -20.69 21.93
CA PRO A 15 4.57 -20.00 21.82
C PRO A 15 3.42 -20.94 22.24
N ASP A 16 2.80 -20.62 23.37
CA ASP A 16 1.48 -21.14 23.76
C ASP A 16 0.41 -20.54 22.81
N ASP A 17 -0.29 -21.42 22.08
CA ASP A 17 -1.49 -21.20 21.27
C ASP A 17 -1.38 -20.62 19.82
N PRO A 18 -1.60 -21.44 18.76
CA PRO A 18 -1.51 -21.04 17.35
C PRO A 18 -2.73 -20.24 16.82
N LYS A 19 -3.57 -19.68 17.68
CA LYS A 19 -4.84 -19.02 17.28
C LYS A 19 -4.81 -17.48 17.29
N THR A 20 -3.66 -16.87 17.59
CA THR A 20 -3.49 -15.40 17.58
C THR A 20 -2.43 -14.89 16.59
N ASP A 21 -1.90 -15.77 15.74
CA ASP A 21 -0.78 -15.49 14.82
C ASP A 21 -1.12 -14.64 13.58
N ALA A 22 -2.24 -13.91 13.59
CA ALA A 22 -2.53 -12.87 12.59
C ALA A 22 -1.98 -11.48 12.99
N ALA A 23 -1.33 -11.36 14.15
CA ALA A 23 -0.83 -10.09 14.68
C ALA A 23 0.68 -9.86 14.49
N MET A 24 1.42 -10.80 13.90
CA MET A 24 2.84 -10.63 13.59
C MET A 24 3.06 -10.50 12.08
N ASP A 25 2.76 -9.33 11.51
CA ASP A 25 3.68 -8.65 10.58
C ASP A 25 3.23 -7.22 10.20
N VAL A 26 2.77 -6.41 11.17
CA VAL A 26 2.58 -4.97 10.92
C VAL A 26 3.90 -4.27 11.23
N VAL A 27 4.84 -4.35 10.30
CA VAL A 27 6.04 -3.48 10.33
C VAL A 27 5.56 -2.05 10.12
N GLY A 28 5.41 -1.30 11.22
CA GLY A 28 5.06 0.11 11.18
C GLY A 28 6.16 0.91 10.49
N VAL A 29 5.92 1.28 9.23
CA VAL A 29 6.80 2.20 8.50
C VAL A 29 6.55 3.61 9.05
N THR A 30 7.58 4.22 9.65
CA THR A 30 7.48 5.60 10.15
C THR A 30 7.20 6.56 8.99
N GLU A 31 6.43 7.63 9.24
CA GLU A 31 6.09 8.64 8.22
C GLU A 31 7.32 9.20 7.50
N GLU A 32 8.46 9.24 8.18
CA GLU A 32 9.73 9.75 7.65
C GLU A 32 10.32 8.83 6.57
N VAL A 33 10.21 7.51 6.76
CA VAL A 33 10.59 6.51 5.75
C VAL A 33 9.61 6.56 4.58
N MET A 34 8.32 6.72 4.85
CA MET A 34 7.29 6.84 3.82
C MET A 34 7.48 8.11 2.97
N LYS A 35 7.84 9.25 3.59
CA LYS A 35 8.20 10.49 2.89
C LYS A 35 9.44 10.36 2.02
N ARG A 36 10.47 9.64 2.50
CA ARG A 36 11.69 9.34 1.71
C ARG A 36 11.38 8.43 0.52
N LEU A 37 10.51 7.43 0.71
CA LEU A 37 10.06 6.53 -0.37
C LEU A 37 9.26 7.27 -1.45
N MET A 38 8.45 8.24 -1.05
CA MET A 38 7.61 9.06 -1.92
C MET A 38 8.37 10.23 -2.59
N GLY A 39 9.69 10.34 -2.37
CA GLY A 39 10.52 11.37 -3.01
C GLY A 39 10.31 12.79 -2.48
N TYR A 40 9.67 12.96 -1.31
CA TYR A 40 9.55 14.26 -0.66
C TYR A 40 10.86 14.60 0.09
N GLU A 41 11.97 14.80 -0.62
CA GLU A 41 13.12 15.50 -0.05
C GLU A 41 12.76 16.98 0.13
N GLN A 42 12.08 17.29 1.24
CA GLN A 42 12.13 18.65 1.77
C GLN A 42 13.55 18.89 2.28
N ASN A 43 14.19 19.93 1.75
CA ASN A 43 15.40 20.55 2.26
C ASN A 43 15.35 20.70 3.78
N ILE A 44 15.89 19.74 4.53
CA ILE A 44 16.19 19.91 5.95
C ILE A 44 17.54 20.63 6.01
N PRO A 45 17.62 21.83 6.62
CA PRO A 45 18.90 22.46 6.91
C PRO A 45 19.73 21.51 7.76
N ARG A 46 20.85 21.06 7.20
CA ARG A 46 21.82 20.21 7.89
C ARG A 46 22.28 20.94 9.17
N PRO A 47 22.11 20.38 10.38
CA PRO A 47 22.75 20.95 11.55
C PRO A 47 24.27 20.98 11.33
N PRO A 48 24.97 22.03 11.79
CA PRO A 48 26.41 22.15 11.57
C PRO A 48 27.12 20.94 12.18
N PRO A 49 28.11 20.36 11.49
CA PRO A 49 28.84 19.22 12.02
C PRO A 49 29.53 19.61 13.34
N PRO A 50 29.56 18.74 14.36
CA PRO A 50 30.44 18.94 15.50
C PRO A 50 31.88 19.05 14.98
N GLN A 51 32.57 20.11 15.42
CA GLN A 51 33.97 20.35 15.09
C GLN A 51 34.82 19.20 15.63
N VAL A 52 35.19 18.28 14.75
CA VAL A 52 36.21 17.26 15.03
C VAL A 52 37.56 17.93 14.85
N ALA A 53 38.35 17.94 15.93
CA ALA A 53 39.75 18.35 15.91
C ALA A 53 40.52 17.62 14.78
N PRO A 54 41.53 18.24 14.15
CA PRO A 54 42.21 17.65 13.01
C PRO A 54 42.90 16.35 13.40
N PRO A 55 42.60 15.21 12.75
CA PRO A 55 43.43 14.04 12.86
C PRO A 55 44.73 14.27 12.09
N ILE A 56 45.83 14.01 12.80
CA ILE A 56 47.21 14.00 12.34
C ILE A 56 47.32 13.24 11.01
N SER A 57 47.99 13.87 10.04
CA SER A 57 48.30 13.31 8.73
C SER A 57 49.03 11.97 8.87
N GLN A 58 48.37 10.87 8.53
CA GLN A 58 49.04 9.60 8.24
C GLN A 58 49.32 9.51 6.73
N PRO A 59 50.46 8.96 6.31
CA PRO A 59 50.80 8.83 4.90
C PRO A 59 49.83 7.88 4.19
N ILE A 60 49.31 8.36 3.06
CA ILE A 60 48.40 7.64 2.17
C ILE A 60 49.16 6.48 1.54
N ILE A 61 48.85 5.26 1.97
CA ILE A 61 49.21 4.05 1.24
C ILE A 61 48.05 3.81 0.25
N PRO A 62 48.30 3.76 -1.08
CA PRO A 62 47.24 3.46 -2.04
C PRO A 62 46.71 2.04 -1.76
N PRO A 63 45.39 1.84 -1.64
CA PRO A 63 44.85 0.49 -1.54
C PRO A 63 45.18 -0.25 -2.84
N ALA A 64 45.87 -1.37 -2.71
CA ALA A 64 46.10 -2.30 -3.81
C ALA A 64 44.75 -2.67 -4.43
N ALA A 65 44.64 -2.51 -5.75
CA ALA A 65 43.46 -2.87 -6.51
C ALA A 65 43.15 -4.35 -6.29
N SER A 66 42.09 -4.64 -5.53
CA SER A 66 41.53 -5.98 -5.42
C SER A 66 41.03 -6.43 -6.80
N PRO A 67 41.37 -7.64 -7.26
CA PRO A 67 40.89 -8.14 -8.55
C PRO A 67 39.35 -8.24 -8.55
N PRO A 68 38.71 -8.07 -9.72
CA PRO A 68 37.26 -8.19 -9.82
C PRO A 68 36.81 -9.59 -9.37
N PRO A 69 35.72 -9.70 -8.59
CA PRO A 69 35.22 -10.99 -8.13
C PRO A 69 34.83 -11.84 -9.35
N VAL A 70 35.47 -13.00 -9.46
CA VAL A 70 35.20 -13.97 -10.52
C VAL A 70 33.77 -14.51 -10.30
N PRO A 71 32.87 -14.44 -11.29
CA PRO A 71 31.51 -14.95 -11.17
C PRO A 71 31.60 -16.45 -10.87
N SER A 72 31.11 -16.81 -9.68
CA SER A 72 31.14 -18.19 -9.21
C SER A 72 30.01 -18.93 -9.93
N PRO A 73 30.26 -20.05 -10.63
CA PRO A 73 29.21 -20.79 -11.36
C PRO A 73 28.08 -21.32 -10.45
N SER A 74 28.30 -21.34 -9.13
CA SER A 74 27.26 -21.60 -8.12
C SER A 74 26.25 -20.47 -7.99
N HIS A 75 26.65 -19.22 -8.22
CA HIS A 75 25.79 -18.05 -8.14
C HIS A 75 24.83 -18.00 -9.34
N ASP A 76 25.31 -18.33 -10.53
CA ASP A 76 24.49 -18.33 -11.75
C ASP A 76 23.39 -19.41 -11.68
N ARG A 77 23.70 -20.60 -11.16
CA ARG A 77 22.68 -21.64 -10.92
C ARG A 77 21.65 -21.23 -9.88
N ALA A 78 22.07 -20.57 -8.79
CA ALA A 78 21.14 -20.08 -7.77
C ALA A 78 20.21 -19.00 -8.34
N LEU A 79 20.71 -18.15 -9.23
CA LEU A 79 19.93 -17.12 -9.90
C LEU A 79 18.90 -17.74 -10.86
N GLU A 80 19.28 -18.76 -11.63
CA GLU A 80 18.35 -19.49 -12.52
C GLU A 80 17.23 -20.16 -11.73
N GLU A 81 17.53 -20.78 -10.59
CA GLU A 81 16.51 -21.36 -9.70
C GLU A 81 15.57 -20.29 -9.12
N GLN A 82 16.10 -19.13 -8.73
CA GLN A 82 15.27 -18.00 -8.28
C GLN A 82 14.34 -17.49 -9.37
N LEU A 83 14.85 -17.32 -10.60
CA LEU A 83 14.05 -16.87 -11.74
C LEU A 83 12.93 -17.86 -12.05
N ARG A 84 13.23 -19.17 -12.03
CA ARG A 84 12.24 -20.22 -12.25
C ARG A 84 11.16 -20.22 -11.17
N LYS A 85 11.56 -20.07 -9.90
CA LYS A 85 10.62 -19.99 -8.77
C LYS A 85 9.72 -18.75 -8.84
N LEU A 86 10.27 -17.61 -9.25
CA LEU A 86 9.48 -16.40 -9.48
C LEU A 86 8.46 -16.61 -10.60
N GLN A 87 8.89 -17.21 -11.70
CA GLN A 87 8.02 -17.47 -12.84
C GLN A 87 6.85 -18.41 -12.48
N ASP A 88 7.12 -19.49 -11.75
CA ASP A 88 6.08 -20.40 -11.22
C ASP A 88 5.11 -19.67 -10.27
N THR A 89 5.63 -18.73 -9.47
CA THR A 89 4.80 -17.93 -8.56
C THR A 89 3.89 -16.99 -9.34
N ILE A 90 4.41 -16.33 -10.38
CA ILE A 90 3.62 -15.44 -11.25
C ILE A 90 2.48 -16.22 -11.90
N VAL A 91 2.79 -17.37 -12.52
CA VAL A 91 1.80 -18.20 -13.21
C VAL A 91 0.70 -18.68 -12.24
N ARG A 92 1.06 -19.08 -11.01
CA ARG A 92 0.06 -19.45 -10.00
C ARG A 92 -0.78 -18.25 -9.56
N SER A 93 -0.15 -17.11 -9.34
CA SER A 93 -0.85 -15.88 -8.91
C SER A 93 -1.81 -15.34 -9.97
N GLU A 94 -1.54 -15.58 -11.25
CA GLU A 94 -2.41 -15.19 -12.35
C GLU A 94 -3.74 -15.94 -12.31
N ALA A 95 -3.71 -17.25 -12.06
CA ALA A 95 -4.93 -18.06 -11.94
C ALA A 95 -5.79 -17.61 -10.74
N ASP A 96 -5.16 -17.32 -9.60
CA ASP A 96 -5.86 -16.83 -8.41
C ASP A 96 -6.43 -15.42 -8.61
N PHE A 97 -5.70 -14.56 -9.32
CA PHE A 97 -6.17 -13.22 -9.69
C PHE A 97 -7.39 -13.29 -10.59
N LEU A 98 -7.34 -14.11 -11.66
CA LEU A 98 -8.46 -14.28 -12.59
C LEU A 98 -9.70 -14.82 -11.88
N ARG A 99 -9.51 -15.81 -10.99
CA ARG A 99 -10.61 -16.35 -10.18
C ARG A 99 -11.25 -15.29 -9.28
N THR A 100 -10.42 -14.45 -8.67
CA THR A 100 -10.90 -13.35 -7.82
C THR A 100 -11.64 -12.31 -8.65
N PHE A 101 -11.09 -11.95 -9.81
CA PHE A 101 -11.70 -11.01 -10.74
C PHE A 101 -13.07 -11.49 -11.22
N ASP A 102 -13.19 -12.75 -11.64
CA ASP A 102 -14.46 -13.35 -12.07
C ASP A 102 -15.47 -13.40 -10.90
N SER A 103 -15.01 -13.71 -9.70
CA SER A 103 -15.87 -13.69 -8.50
C SER A 103 -16.41 -12.29 -8.21
N VAL A 104 -15.57 -11.26 -8.29
CA VAL A 104 -15.99 -9.87 -8.07
C VAL A 104 -16.96 -9.43 -9.16
N ARG A 105 -16.67 -9.78 -10.42
CA ARG A 105 -17.55 -9.49 -11.55
C ARG A 105 -18.92 -10.14 -11.36
N HIS A 106 -18.96 -11.42 -10.99
CA HIS A 106 -20.21 -12.12 -10.72
C HIS A 106 -20.97 -11.53 -9.53
N GLN A 107 -20.28 -11.04 -8.50
CA GLN A 107 -20.92 -10.32 -7.41
C GLN A 107 -21.53 -9.01 -7.90
N MET A 108 -20.83 -8.22 -8.71
CA MET A 108 -21.37 -6.98 -9.28
C MET A 108 -22.58 -7.24 -10.20
N ASP A 109 -22.51 -8.26 -11.05
CA ASP A 109 -23.60 -8.64 -11.96
C ASP A 109 -24.80 -9.21 -11.17
N SER A 110 -24.56 -9.93 -10.06
CA SER A 110 -25.61 -10.45 -9.18
C SER A 110 -26.21 -9.35 -8.29
N GLU A 111 -25.41 -8.38 -7.86
CA GLU A 111 -25.89 -7.17 -7.17
C GLU A 111 -26.61 -6.21 -8.11
N GLU A 112 -26.46 -6.35 -9.44
CA GLU A 112 -27.33 -5.70 -10.40
C GLU A 112 -28.78 -6.24 -10.34
N ALA A 113 -28.99 -7.42 -9.72
CA ALA A 113 -30.30 -7.92 -9.31
C ALA A 113 -30.71 -7.48 -7.89
N ALA A 114 -29.80 -6.89 -7.09
CA ALA A 114 -30.22 -6.12 -5.93
C ALA A 114 -30.93 -4.86 -6.45
N PRO A 115 -32.13 -4.52 -5.95
CA PRO A 115 -32.88 -3.39 -6.46
C PRO A 115 -32.01 -2.14 -6.36
N ARG A 116 -31.53 -1.64 -7.52
CA ARG A 116 -30.78 -0.39 -7.61
C ARG A 116 -31.52 0.63 -6.77
N ARG A 117 -30.87 1.11 -5.70
CA ARG A 117 -31.54 1.88 -4.65
C ARG A 117 -32.31 3.05 -5.29
N SER A 118 -33.63 2.91 -5.28
CA SER A 118 -34.67 3.88 -5.64
C SER A 118 -34.73 4.35 -7.10
N ASP A 119 -35.47 3.61 -7.93
CA ASP A 119 -36.00 4.09 -9.23
C ASP A 119 -36.71 5.45 -9.13
N LYS A 120 -37.26 5.78 -7.96
CA LYS A 120 -37.99 7.02 -7.69
C LYS A 120 -37.16 8.29 -7.95
N CYS A 121 -35.85 8.24 -7.72
CA CYS A 121 -34.96 9.41 -7.87
C CYS A 121 -34.09 9.35 -9.15
N SER A 122 -34.27 8.33 -10.00
CA SER A 122 -33.48 8.12 -11.23
C SER A 122 -33.53 9.33 -12.17
N HIS A 123 -34.73 9.88 -12.42
CA HIS A 123 -34.91 11.05 -13.29
C HIS A 123 -34.16 12.30 -12.80
N LEU A 124 -33.99 12.47 -11.48
CA LEU A 124 -33.22 13.58 -10.90
C LEU A 124 -31.72 13.34 -11.05
N MET A 125 -31.27 12.09 -10.96
CA MET A 125 -29.87 11.73 -11.24
C MET A 125 -29.50 12.07 -12.69
N ASP A 126 -30.34 11.69 -13.66
CA ASP A 126 -30.12 12.02 -15.08
C ASP A 126 -30.08 13.53 -15.31
N SER A 127 -30.93 14.28 -14.60
CA SER A 127 -30.96 15.75 -14.63
C SER A 127 -29.65 16.36 -14.10
N VAL A 128 -29.10 15.82 -13.02
CA VAL A 128 -27.80 16.27 -12.46
C VAL A 128 -26.67 16.01 -13.47
N VAL A 129 -26.60 14.79 -14.02
CA VAL A 129 -25.56 14.40 -14.97
C VAL A 129 -25.65 15.25 -16.24
N THR A 130 -26.85 15.44 -16.76
CA THR A 130 -27.10 16.28 -17.95
C THR A 130 -26.69 17.73 -17.67
N CYS A 131 -27.06 18.28 -16.52
CA CYS A 131 -26.68 19.65 -16.17
C CYS A 131 -25.16 19.83 -16.13
N TYR A 132 -24.41 18.90 -15.52
CA TYR A 132 -22.94 18.98 -15.49
C TYR A 132 -22.32 18.84 -16.87
N ARG A 133 -22.90 17.99 -17.73
CA ARG A 133 -22.46 17.83 -19.11
C ARG A 133 -22.64 19.12 -19.91
N ASP A 134 -23.72 19.85 -19.66
CA ASP A 134 -24.07 21.08 -20.38
C ASP A 134 -23.39 22.33 -19.77
N ASN A 135 -22.99 22.28 -18.49
CA ASN A 135 -22.37 23.40 -17.75
C ASN A 135 -20.95 23.06 -17.26
N LYS A 136 -20.09 22.55 -18.16
CA LYS A 136 -18.71 22.16 -17.82
C LYS A 136 -17.87 23.30 -17.23
N ASP A 137 -18.05 24.50 -17.75
CA ASP A 137 -17.29 25.68 -17.32
C ASP A 137 -17.79 26.29 -16.01
N ASN A 138 -19.03 25.96 -15.60
CA ASN A 138 -19.61 26.45 -14.36
C ASN A 138 -20.54 25.41 -13.69
N PRO A 139 -19.96 24.41 -13.02
CA PRO A 139 -20.71 23.33 -12.35
C PRO A 139 -21.64 23.85 -11.24
N LEU A 140 -21.41 25.04 -10.70
CA LEU A 140 -22.22 25.61 -9.61
C LEU A 140 -23.67 25.91 -10.02
N LYS A 141 -23.92 26.08 -11.33
CA LYS A 141 -25.29 26.22 -11.86
C LYS A 141 -26.14 24.97 -11.61
N CYS A 142 -25.51 23.81 -11.45
CA CYS A 142 -26.20 22.54 -11.22
C CYS A 142 -26.55 22.29 -9.74
N ARG A 143 -26.28 23.25 -8.85
CA ARG A 143 -26.54 23.13 -7.41
C ARG A 143 -28.00 22.76 -7.11
N SER A 144 -28.97 23.37 -7.80
CA SER A 144 -30.40 23.09 -7.59
C SER A 144 -30.75 21.62 -7.88
N HIS A 145 -30.25 21.08 -8.99
CA HIS A 145 -30.46 19.68 -9.38
C HIS A 145 -29.86 18.72 -8.35
N VAL A 146 -28.67 19.02 -7.84
CA VAL A 146 -28.00 18.19 -6.82
C VAL A 146 -28.76 18.21 -5.49
N VAL A 147 -29.27 19.38 -5.07
CA VAL A 147 -30.08 19.50 -3.85
C VAL A 147 -31.37 18.69 -3.99
N ALA A 148 -32.09 18.82 -5.11
CA ALA A 148 -33.33 18.08 -5.35
C ALA A 148 -33.10 16.56 -5.38
N PHE A 149 -32.03 16.10 -6.04
CA PHE A 149 -31.65 14.69 -6.04
C PHE A 149 -31.35 14.19 -4.62
N ARG A 150 -30.57 14.94 -3.85
CA ARG A 150 -30.24 14.60 -2.46
C ARG A 150 -31.49 14.50 -1.59
N GLU A 151 -32.41 15.46 -1.69
CA GLU A 151 -33.67 15.46 -0.93
C GLU A 151 -34.51 14.23 -1.27
N CYS A 152 -34.67 13.93 -2.56
CA CYS A 152 -35.38 12.71 -3.01
C CYS A 152 -34.76 11.43 -2.42
N VAL A 153 -33.43 11.33 -2.42
CA VAL A 153 -32.72 10.16 -1.89
C VAL A 153 -32.96 10.03 -0.37
N LEU A 154 -32.86 11.13 0.38
CA LEU A 154 -33.12 11.14 1.83
C LEU A 154 -34.58 10.76 2.14
N ASP A 155 -35.54 11.29 1.38
CA ASP A 155 -36.96 10.96 1.54
C ASP A 155 -37.24 9.49 1.20
N SER A 156 -36.56 8.93 0.21
CA SER A 156 -36.70 7.52 -0.14
C SER A 156 -36.23 6.60 1.01
N PHE A 157 -35.14 6.96 1.70
CA PHE A 157 -34.62 6.21 2.83
C PHE A 157 -35.53 6.29 4.05
N THR A 158 -36.02 7.49 4.37
CA THR A 158 -36.94 7.67 5.52
C THR A 158 -38.29 6.99 5.29
N SER A 159 -38.78 7.00 4.05
CA SER A 159 -40.03 6.31 3.68
C SER A 159 -39.89 4.79 3.76
N ALA A 160 -38.72 4.23 3.38
CA ALA A 160 -38.45 2.81 3.46
C ALA A 160 -38.38 2.30 4.92
N GLN A 161 -37.89 3.13 5.85
CA GLN A 161 -37.85 2.77 7.28
C GLN A 161 -39.22 2.79 7.95
N LYS A 162 -40.15 3.66 7.51
CA LYS A 162 -41.51 3.73 8.06
C LYS A 162 -42.44 2.60 7.58
N ALA A 163 -42.08 1.94 6.49
CA ALA A 163 -42.88 0.86 5.88
C ALA A 163 -42.57 -0.52 6.46
N LYS A 164 -41.70 -0.61 7.47
CA LYS A 164 -41.25 -1.84 8.12
C LYS A 164 -41.68 -1.87 9.57
#